data_AF-A0A7S0WVR4-F1
#
_entry.id   AF-A0A7S0WVR4-F1
#
_cell.length_a   1.000
_cell.length_b   1.000
_cell.length_c   1.000
_cell.angle_alpha   90.00
_cell.angle_beta   90.00
_cell.angle_gamma   90.00
#
_symmetry.space_group_name_H-M   'P 1'
#
loop_
_entity.id
_entity.type
_entity.pdbx_description
1 polymer ?
#
loop_
_entity_poly.entity_id
_entity_poly.type
_entity_poly.pdbx_seq_one_letter_code
_entity_poly.pdbx_strand_id
1 'polypeptide(L)'
;AIVRFDPATATARTDGTEVQWHLARLELSCLSTGTSAVLPYRSYLNSWNTSAYCYPQSNYNWAVEVSTGDVAGAGFEGEVFVTLDNGCSPSSEMRLPSEVVSGKPYDRAATSKFEFKVQDIGYLSAVKVRCEPAAGAASKRWYLDKMVF
;
A
#
# COMPACT_ATOMS: atom_id res chain seq x y z
N ALA A 1 -1.31 -25.35 -16.35
CA ALA A 1 -2.10 -25.45 -15.11
C ALA A 1 -3.57 -25.27 -15.44
N ILE A 2 -4.49 -26.07 -14.90
CA ILE A 2 -5.93 -25.80 -15.02
C ILE A 2 -6.34 -24.95 -13.81
N VAL A 3 -7.03 -23.84 -14.08
CA VAL A 3 -7.63 -23.00 -13.04
C VAL A 3 -9.05 -23.48 -12.85
N ARG A 4 -9.35 -24.01 -11.67
CA ARG A 4 -10.72 -24.35 -11.27
C ARG A 4 -11.29 -23.19 -10.47
N PHE A 5 -12.46 -22.72 -10.88
CA PHE A 5 -13.19 -21.65 -10.21
C PHE A 5 -14.37 -22.25 -9.44
N ASP A 6 -14.41 -22.02 -8.13
CA ASP A 6 -15.58 -22.32 -7.31
C ASP A 6 -16.42 -21.04 -7.14
N PRO A 7 -17.59 -20.94 -7.79
CA PRO A 7 -18.45 -19.77 -7.70
C PRO A 7 -19.05 -19.55 -6.31
N ALA A 8 -19.06 -20.55 -5.42
CA ALA A 8 -19.58 -20.39 -4.07
C ALA A 8 -18.60 -19.69 -3.12
N THR A 9 -17.29 -19.75 -3.44
CA THR A 9 -16.22 -19.25 -2.56
C THR A 9 -15.26 -18.27 -3.23
N ALA A 10 -15.39 -18.04 -4.54
CA ALA A 10 -14.48 -17.23 -5.36
C ALA A 10 -13.00 -17.66 -5.22
N THR A 11 -12.73 -18.95 -4.99
CA THR A 11 -11.36 -19.46 -4.93
C THR A 11 -10.87 -19.92 -6.30
N ALA A 12 -9.62 -19.55 -6.61
CA ALA A 12 -8.85 -20.08 -7.73
C ALA A 12 -7.79 -21.07 -7.20
N ARG A 13 -7.66 -22.24 -7.83
CA ARG A 13 -6.65 -23.26 -7.52
C ARG A 13 -5.91 -23.66 -8.79
N THR A 14 -4.61 -23.94 -8.67
CA THR A 14 -3.80 -24.50 -9.75
C THR A 14 -3.63 -26.01 -9.56
N ASP A 15 -3.90 -26.80 -10.59
CA ASP A 15 -3.42 -28.18 -10.70
C ASP A 15 -2.36 -28.27 -11.83
N GLY A 16 -1.18 -28.81 -11.53
CA GLY A 16 -0.12 -28.97 -12.53
C GLY A 16 1.31 -28.84 -11.99
N THR A 17 2.26 -29.25 -12.82
CA THR A 17 3.71 -29.32 -12.54
C THR A 17 4.46 -28.02 -12.79
N GLU A 18 3.80 -26.96 -13.28
CA GLU A 18 4.40 -25.62 -13.38
C GLU A 18 4.37 -24.92 -12.03
N VAL A 19 5.50 -24.34 -11.64
CA VAL A 19 5.77 -23.98 -10.25
C VAL A 19 5.12 -22.65 -9.84
N GLN A 20 4.67 -21.81 -10.77
CA GLN A 20 4.17 -20.47 -10.47
C GLN A 20 3.17 -19.96 -11.52
N TRP A 21 2.00 -19.48 -11.08
CA TRP A 21 1.03 -18.79 -11.93
C TRP A 21 0.82 -17.37 -11.43
N HIS A 22 1.06 -16.37 -12.30
CA HIS A 22 0.81 -14.98 -11.98
C HIS A 22 -0.66 -14.62 -12.26
N LEU A 23 -1.47 -14.47 -11.21
CA LEU A 23 -2.86 -14.04 -11.34
C LEU A 23 -2.94 -12.52 -11.21
N ALA A 24 -3.31 -11.84 -12.29
CA ALA A 24 -3.49 -10.39 -12.27
C ALA A 24 -4.79 -9.99 -11.55
N ARG A 25 -5.94 -10.47 -12.02
CA ARG A 25 -7.27 -10.20 -11.45
C ARG A 25 -8.32 -11.21 -11.91
N LEU A 26 -9.39 -11.32 -11.13
CA LEU A 26 -10.64 -11.97 -11.52
C LEU A 26 -11.69 -10.91 -11.83
N GLU A 27 -12.53 -11.16 -12.82
CA GLU A 27 -13.69 -10.34 -13.14
C GLU A 27 -14.92 -11.23 -13.04
N LEU A 28 -15.80 -10.93 -12.08
CA LEU A 28 -17.01 -11.71 -11.82
C LEU A 28 -18.23 -10.89 -12.23
N SER A 29 -19.13 -11.48 -12.99
CA SER A 29 -20.40 -10.87 -13.39
C SER A 29 -21.55 -11.71 -12.87
N CYS A 30 -22.43 -11.09 -12.09
CA CYS A 30 -23.68 -11.71 -11.66
C CYS A 30 -24.72 -11.54 -12.77
N LEU A 31 -25.09 -12.64 -13.42
CA LEU A 31 -25.97 -12.61 -14.59
C LEU A 31 -27.43 -12.26 -14.24
N SER A 32 -27.86 -12.50 -13.01
CA SER A 32 -29.23 -12.21 -12.57
C SER A 32 -29.44 -10.74 -12.19
N THR A 33 -28.42 -10.09 -11.64
CA THR A 33 -28.47 -8.67 -11.22
C THR A 33 -27.76 -7.73 -12.19
N GLY A 34 -26.97 -8.26 -13.13
CA GLY A 34 -26.14 -7.48 -14.06
C GLY A 34 -24.93 -6.80 -13.41
N THR A 35 -24.65 -7.06 -12.14
CA THR A 35 -23.53 -6.42 -11.42
C THR A 35 -22.21 -7.14 -11.69
N SER A 36 -21.13 -6.38 -11.88
CA SER A 36 -19.78 -6.94 -12.02
C SER A 36 -18.85 -6.46 -10.90
N ALA A 37 -17.90 -7.32 -10.51
CA ALA A 37 -16.84 -7.02 -9.56
C ALA A 37 -15.48 -7.40 -10.15
N VAL A 38 -14.49 -6.52 -9.94
CA VAL A 38 -13.10 -6.79 -10.30
C VAL A 38 -12.30 -7.05 -9.04
N LEU A 39 -11.71 -8.24 -8.95
CA LEU A 39 -10.99 -8.76 -7.78
C LEU A 39 -9.51 -8.99 -8.15
N PRO A 40 -8.65 -7.99 -8.05
CA PRO A 40 -7.23 -8.11 -8.33
C PRO A 40 -6.46 -8.91 -7.27
N TYR A 41 -5.43 -9.64 -7.71
CA TYR A 41 -4.51 -10.41 -6.85
C TYR A 41 -3.06 -9.96 -7.01
N ARG A 42 -2.59 -9.78 -8.26
CA ARG A 42 -1.26 -9.24 -8.63
C ARG A 42 -0.07 -9.98 -7.99
N SER A 43 -0.20 -11.28 -7.76
CA SER A 43 0.86 -12.11 -7.20
C SER A 43 0.85 -13.51 -7.80
N TYR A 44 1.74 -14.37 -7.30
CA TYR A 44 1.87 -15.75 -7.75
C TYR A 44 1.06 -16.68 -6.86
N LEU A 45 0.27 -17.56 -7.47
CA LEU A 45 -0.17 -18.81 -6.85
C LEU A 45 0.87 -19.88 -7.19
N ASN A 46 1.31 -20.63 -6.18
CA ASN A 46 2.37 -21.63 -6.30
C ASN A 46 2.16 -22.77 -5.30
N SER A 47 3.06 -23.75 -5.28
CA SER A 47 2.94 -24.93 -4.40
C SER A 47 2.93 -24.62 -2.89
N TRP A 48 3.39 -23.43 -2.49
CA TRP A 48 3.37 -22.95 -1.10
C TRP A 48 2.17 -22.03 -0.82
N ASN A 49 1.58 -21.45 -1.86
CA ASN A 49 0.40 -20.59 -1.81
C ASN A 49 -0.59 -21.01 -2.89
N THR A 50 -1.31 -22.11 -2.62
CA THR A 50 -2.17 -22.79 -3.60
C THR A 50 -3.57 -22.18 -3.73
N SER A 51 -3.91 -21.19 -2.91
CA SER A 51 -5.22 -20.53 -2.90
C SER A 51 -5.12 -19.13 -2.31
N ALA A 52 -5.89 -18.18 -2.84
CA ALA A 52 -5.96 -16.81 -2.34
C ALA A 52 -7.40 -16.29 -2.27
N TYR A 53 -7.65 -15.40 -1.32
CA TYR A 53 -8.85 -14.57 -1.31
C TYR A 53 -8.60 -13.32 -2.15
N CYS A 54 -9.52 -13.01 -3.06
CA CYS A 54 -9.48 -11.79 -3.87
C CYS A 54 -10.64 -10.88 -3.45
N TYR A 55 -10.36 -9.63 -3.13
CA TYR A 55 -11.37 -8.66 -2.68
C TYR A 55 -11.54 -7.55 -3.72
N PRO A 56 -12.75 -6.95 -3.83
CA PRO A 56 -12.95 -5.76 -4.65
C PRO A 56 -12.02 -4.66 -4.16
N GLN A 57 -11.21 -4.07 -5.04
CA GLN A 57 -10.37 -2.96 -4.63
C GLN A 57 -11.22 -1.72 -4.38
N SER A 58 -11.35 -1.37 -3.10
CA SER A 58 -11.78 -0.05 -2.67
C SER A 58 -10.57 0.74 -2.21
N ASN A 59 -10.56 2.05 -2.49
CA ASN A 59 -9.60 2.95 -1.87
C ASN A 59 -10.10 3.28 -0.46
N TYR A 60 -9.25 3.04 0.53
CA TYR A 60 -9.50 3.38 1.92
C TYR A 60 -8.81 4.70 2.25
N ASN A 61 -9.45 5.50 3.11
CA ASN A 61 -8.82 6.67 3.71
C ASN A 61 -7.93 6.20 4.85
N TRP A 62 -6.63 6.47 4.73
CA TRP A 62 -5.63 6.22 5.76
C TRP A 62 -5.19 7.54 6.36
N ALA A 63 -4.86 7.52 7.65
CA ALA A 63 -4.18 8.61 8.31
C ALA A 63 -2.77 8.15 8.68
N VAL A 64 -1.82 9.08 8.65
CA VAL A 64 -0.50 8.84 9.22
C VAL A 64 -0.06 10.05 10.02
N GLU A 65 0.42 9.82 11.22
CA GLU A 65 1.13 10.80 12.03
C GLU A 65 2.63 10.61 11.83
N VAL A 66 3.31 11.69 11.46
CA VAL A 66 4.75 11.71 11.19
C VAL A 66 5.41 12.62 12.20
N SER A 67 6.36 12.09 12.97
CA SER A 67 7.15 12.86 13.92
C SER A 67 8.59 13.02 13.43
N THR A 68 9.07 14.27 13.43
CA THR A 68 10.47 14.60 13.18
C THR A 68 11.19 14.76 14.52
N GLY A 69 12.39 14.19 14.65
CA GLY A 69 13.12 14.21 15.91
C GLY A 69 13.57 15.61 16.33
N ASP A 70 13.93 15.74 17.61
CA ASP A 70 14.42 16.97 18.19
C ASP A 70 15.97 17.03 18.19
N VAL A 71 16.56 17.00 16.99
CA VAL A 71 18.01 17.19 16.81
C VAL A 71 18.29 18.34 15.85
N ALA A 72 19.47 18.97 15.98
CA ALA A 72 19.83 20.09 15.13
C ALA A 72 19.87 19.66 13.64
N GLY A 73 19.15 20.38 12.77
CA GLY A 73 19.03 20.03 11.36
C GLY A 73 18.14 18.82 11.07
N ALA A 74 17.29 18.40 12.01
CA ALA A 74 16.37 17.28 11.84
C ALA A 74 15.31 17.51 10.75
N GLY A 75 14.95 18.78 10.50
CA GLY A 75 13.88 19.15 9.60
C GLY A 75 14.19 18.85 8.14
N PHE A 76 13.13 18.69 7.34
CA PHE A 76 13.22 18.32 5.93
C PHE A 76 12.38 19.21 5.04
N GLU A 77 12.94 19.56 3.88
CA GLU A 77 12.28 20.33 2.84
C GLU A 77 12.32 19.51 1.55
N GLY A 78 11.15 19.05 1.10
CA GLY A 78 11.04 18.18 -0.06
C GLY A 78 9.80 17.30 -0.01
N GLU A 79 9.84 16.24 -0.80
CA GLU A 79 8.73 15.31 -0.98
C GLU A 79 8.97 14.02 -0.23
N VAL A 80 7.92 13.50 0.42
CA VAL A 80 7.94 12.23 1.14
C VAL A 80 6.97 11.27 0.48
N PHE A 81 7.43 10.06 0.24
CA PHE A 81 6.69 8.99 -0.39
C PHE A 81 6.63 7.78 0.55
N VAL A 82 5.48 7.13 0.56
CA VAL A 82 5.22 5.92 1.35
C VAL A 82 4.80 4.78 0.44
N THR A 83 5.28 3.59 0.75
CA THR A 83 4.76 2.33 0.21
C THR A 83 4.38 1.46 1.39
N LEU A 84 3.13 1.01 1.44
CA LEU A 84 2.61 0.18 2.51
C LEU A 84 2.72 -1.29 2.11
N ASP A 85 3.13 -2.16 3.02
CA ASP A 85 3.32 -3.59 2.76
C ASP A 85 2.60 -4.41 3.83
N ASN A 86 1.94 -5.48 3.37
CA ASN A 86 1.24 -6.47 4.19
C ASN A 86 1.96 -7.82 4.28
N GLY A 87 3.21 -7.88 3.82
CA GLY A 87 4.09 -9.04 3.87
C GLY A 87 4.00 -9.94 2.63
N CYS A 88 3.00 -9.72 1.75
CA CYS A 88 2.84 -10.47 0.51
C CYS A 88 2.93 -9.58 -0.73
N SER A 89 2.34 -8.38 -0.66
CA SER A 89 2.33 -7.43 -1.77
C SER A 89 2.38 -6.00 -1.25
N PRO A 90 3.42 -5.22 -1.62
CA PRO A 90 3.42 -3.80 -1.36
C PRO A 90 2.35 -3.09 -2.19
N SER A 91 1.87 -1.95 -1.70
CA SER A 91 1.04 -1.00 -2.44
C SER A 91 1.85 -0.36 -3.57
N SER A 92 1.17 0.40 -4.43
CA SER A 92 1.86 1.42 -5.22
C SER A 92 2.49 2.46 -4.29
N GLU A 93 3.61 3.04 -4.70
CA GLU A 93 4.22 4.17 -4.01
C GLU A 93 3.31 5.39 -4.13
N MET A 94 3.14 6.13 -3.03
CA MET A 94 2.29 7.31 -2.95
C MET A 94 3.03 8.45 -2.30
N ARG A 95 2.87 9.65 -2.86
CA ARG A 95 3.36 10.89 -2.27
C ARG A 95 2.43 11.30 -1.12
N LEU A 96 2.98 11.60 0.07
CA LEU A 96 2.20 12.23 1.13
C LEU A 96 1.73 13.62 0.66
N PRO A 97 0.46 13.99 0.91
CA PRO A 97 -0.08 15.26 0.44
C PRO A 97 0.66 16.45 1.07
N SER A 98 0.76 17.54 0.32
CA SER A 98 1.30 18.80 0.84
C SER A 98 0.37 19.43 1.87
N GLU A 99 -0.93 19.16 1.76
CA GLU A 99 -1.93 19.56 2.76
C GLU A 99 -1.85 18.62 3.97
N VAL A 100 -1.62 19.21 5.14
CA VAL A 100 -1.65 18.50 6.42
C VAL A 100 -2.99 18.74 7.11
N VAL A 101 -3.48 17.71 7.79
CA VAL A 101 -4.64 17.83 8.69
C VAL A 101 -4.28 18.67 9.91
N SER A 102 -3.05 18.51 10.42
CA SER A 102 -2.53 19.31 11.54
C SER A 102 -1.01 19.26 11.63
N GLY A 103 -0.42 20.19 12.39
CA GLY A 103 1.01 20.27 12.67
C GLY A 103 1.81 21.08 11.65
N LYS A 104 3.14 21.00 11.75
CA LYS A 104 4.08 21.58 10.79
C LYS A 104 4.89 20.46 10.13
N PRO A 105 4.62 20.14 8.86
CA PRO A 105 5.18 18.95 8.24
C PRO A 105 6.69 19.03 8.21
N TYR A 106 7.32 17.99 8.74
CA TYR A 106 8.76 17.77 8.68
C TYR A 106 9.64 18.83 9.37
N ASP A 107 9.06 19.73 10.17
CA ASP A 107 9.81 20.65 11.03
C ASP A 107 10.45 19.89 12.21
N ARG A 108 11.62 20.32 12.68
CA ARG A 108 12.28 19.78 13.87
C ARG A 108 11.32 19.75 15.06
N ALA A 109 11.28 18.63 15.79
CA ALA A 109 10.42 18.42 16.97
C ALA A 109 8.91 18.61 16.71
N ALA A 110 8.48 18.57 15.44
CA ALA A 110 7.08 18.66 15.07
C ALA A 110 6.49 17.27 14.78
N THR A 111 5.19 17.14 15.04
CA THR A 111 4.37 16.02 14.59
C THR A 111 3.29 16.56 13.66
N SER A 112 3.10 15.91 12.51
CA SER A 112 2.12 16.27 11.51
C SER A 112 1.26 15.09 11.12
N LYS A 113 -0.03 15.35 10.90
CA LYS A 113 -0.99 14.35 10.46
C LYS A 113 -1.34 14.56 8.99
N PHE A 114 -1.33 13.47 8.22
CA PHE A 114 -1.70 13.44 6.81
C PHE A 114 -2.84 12.44 6.62
N GLU A 115 -3.71 12.71 5.65
CA GLU A 115 -4.73 11.78 5.19
C GLU A 115 -4.54 11.51 3.70
N PHE A 116 -4.55 10.24 3.31
CA PHE A 116 -4.35 9.84 1.92
C PHE A 116 -5.19 8.61 1.58
N LYS A 117 -5.41 8.40 0.28
CA LYS A 117 -6.15 7.25 -0.22
C LYS A 117 -5.20 6.22 -0.78
N VAL A 118 -5.32 4.99 -0.28
CA VAL A 118 -4.61 3.83 -0.79
C VAL A 118 -5.59 2.69 -0.97
N GLN A 119 -5.28 1.82 -1.91
CA GLN A 119 -5.95 0.54 -2.05
C GLN A 119 -5.93 -0.22 -0.72
N ASP A 120 -6.97 -1.01 -0.44
CA ASP A 120 -6.93 -1.98 0.66
C ASP A 120 -5.66 -2.82 0.59
N ILE A 121 -4.83 -2.71 1.62
CA ILE A 121 -3.67 -3.57 1.83
C ILE A 121 -3.91 -4.57 2.97
N GLY A 122 -5.08 -4.55 3.61
CA GLY A 122 -5.37 -5.36 4.78
C GLY A 122 -4.50 -4.96 5.97
N TYR A 123 -3.86 -5.95 6.60
CA TYR A 123 -3.00 -5.73 7.76
C TYR A 123 -1.65 -5.13 7.35
N LEU A 124 -1.33 -3.94 7.84
CA LEU A 124 -0.04 -3.29 7.63
C LEU A 124 1.07 -4.01 8.42
N SER A 125 2.05 -4.59 7.73
CA SER A 125 3.21 -5.23 8.35
C SER A 125 4.49 -4.40 8.27
N ALA A 126 4.64 -3.59 7.22
CA ALA A 126 5.81 -2.74 7.03
C ALA A 126 5.48 -1.50 6.20
N VAL A 127 6.30 -0.46 6.34
CA VAL A 127 6.24 0.76 5.54
C VAL A 127 7.62 1.07 5.01
N LYS A 128 7.71 1.31 3.71
CA LYS A 128 8.89 1.89 3.08
C LYS A 128 8.69 3.39 2.94
N VAL A 129 9.66 4.16 3.42
CA VAL A 129 9.69 5.62 3.31
C VAL A 129 10.78 6.01 2.31
N ARG A 130 10.45 6.89 1.38
CA ARG A 130 11.41 7.47 0.43
C ARG A 130 11.24 8.98 0.44
N CYS A 131 12.35 9.71 0.32
CA CYS A 131 12.35 11.17 0.39
C CYS A 131 13.12 11.75 -0.79
N GLU A 132 12.64 12.86 -1.33
CA GLU A 132 13.30 13.65 -2.36
C GLU A 132 13.48 15.09 -1.86
N PRO A 133 14.71 15.50 -1.49
CA PRO A 133 14.95 16.87 -1.07
C PRO A 133 14.62 17.88 -2.18
N ALA A 134 14.03 19.01 -1.83
CA ALA A 134 13.78 20.10 -2.76
C ALA A 134 15.09 20.65 -3.34
N ALA A 135 15.02 21.18 -4.56
CA ALA A 135 16.13 21.90 -5.16
C ALA A 135 16.46 23.14 -4.32
N GLY A 136 17.68 23.20 -3.78
CA GLY A 136 18.12 24.32 -2.92
C GLY A 136 17.82 24.14 -1.42
N ALA A 137 17.26 23.00 -0.99
CA ALA A 137 17.00 22.71 0.42
C ALA A 137 18.27 22.87 1.26
N ALA A 138 18.15 23.58 2.39
CA ALA A 138 19.27 23.85 3.30
C ALA A 138 19.85 22.57 3.91
N SER A 139 19.02 21.53 4.09
CA SER A 139 19.39 20.19 4.52
C SER A 139 18.91 19.17 3.50
N LYS A 140 19.77 18.19 3.16
CA LYS A 140 19.40 17.01 2.35
C LYS A 140 19.17 15.76 3.20
N ARG A 141 18.92 15.94 4.50
CA ARG A 141 18.72 14.86 5.48
C ARG A 141 17.42 15.13 6.21
N TRP A 142 16.78 14.06 6.65
CA TRP A 142 15.62 14.10 7.52
C TRP A 142 15.87 13.16 8.70
N TYR A 143 15.64 13.64 9.92
CA TYR A 143 15.60 12.78 11.09
C TYR A 143 14.15 12.40 11.36
N LEU A 144 13.69 11.34 10.69
CA LEU A 144 12.39 10.74 10.96
C LEU A 144 12.47 9.98 12.28
N ASP A 145 11.69 10.41 13.28
CA ASP A 145 11.63 9.77 14.60
C ASP A 145 10.67 8.57 14.59
N LYS A 146 9.44 8.79 14.12
CA LYS A 146 8.43 7.74 14.00
C LYS A 146 7.33 8.09 13.01
N MET A 147 6.66 7.05 12.53
CA MET A 147 5.38 7.15 11.82
C MET A 147 4.35 6.23 12.48
N VAL A 148 3.13 6.71 12.66
CA VAL A 148 2.01 5.96 13.25
C VAL A 148 0.86 5.94 12.24
N PHE A 149 0.42 4.74 11.87
CA PHE A 149 -0.65 4.47 10.90
C PHE A 149 -1.87 3.87 11.60
#